data_AF-A0A0Q4L1E8-F1
#
_entry.id   AF-A0A0Q4L1E8-F1
#
_cell.length_a   1.000
_cell.length_b   1.000
_cell.length_c   1.000
_cell.angle_alpha   90.00
_cell.angle_beta   90.00
_cell.angle_gamma   90.00
#
_symmetry.space_group_name_H-M   'P 1'
#
loop_
_entity.id
_entity.type
_entity.pdbx_description
1 polymer ?
#
loop_
_entity_poly.entity_id
_entity_poly.type
_entity_poly.pdbx_seq_one_letter_code
_entity_poly.pdbx_strand_id
1 'polypeptide(L)' 'MTTLRPILIVVGVLCALMGLLWIGQGLGYVHWPQSSFMLDQRPWADRGAFLAAFGLALILVARRIRR' A
#
# COMPACT_ATOMS: atom_id res chain seq x y z
N MET A 1 15.65 20.90 -9.17
CA MET A 1 14.54 19.92 -9.26
C MET A 1 14.19 19.49 -7.86
N THR A 2 13.00 19.85 -7.37
CA THR A 2 12.55 19.47 -6.01
C THR A 2 12.40 17.94 -5.94
N THR A 3 13.39 17.28 -5.34
CA THR A 3 13.50 15.82 -5.18
C THR A 3 12.31 15.19 -4.46
N LEU A 4 11.47 16.01 -3.81
CA LEU A 4 10.27 15.60 -3.07
C LEU A 4 9.23 14.87 -3.94
N ARG A 5 8.98 15.32 -5.17
CA ARG A 5 7.96 14.72 -6.02
C ARG A 5 8.25 13.24 -6.35
N PRO A 6 9.43 12.87 -6.89
CA PRO A 6 9.72 11.46 -7.16
C PRO A 6 9.73 10.62 -5.89
N ILE A 7 10.20 11.15 -4.75
CA ILE A 7 10.18 10.45 -3.47
C ILE A 7 8.75 10.11 -3.06
N LEU A 8 7.82 11.08 -3.07
CA LEU A 8 6.43 10.85 -2.69
C LEU A 8 5.73 9.82 -3.61
N ILE A 9 6.06 9.81 -4.90
CA ILE A 9 5.54 8.82 -5.83
C ILE A 9 6.07 7.43 -5.49
N VAL A 10 7.38 7.27 -5.28
CA VAL A 10 7.98 5.97 -4.94
C VAL A 10 7.43 5.43 -3.64
N VAL A 11 7.41 6.25 -2.58
CA VAL A 11 6.86 5.86 -1.27
C VAL A 11 5.38 5.51 -1.41
N GLY A 12 4.59 6.33 -2.12
CA GLY A 12 3.18 6.07 -2.32
C GLY A 12 2.90 4.76 -3.07
N VAL A 13 3.70 4.45 -4.11
CA VAL A 13 3.59 3.17 -4.85
C VAL A 13 3.93 1.99 -3.95
N LEU A 14 5.01 2.08 -3.17
CA LEU A 14 5.39 1.00 -2.24
C LEU A 14 4.31 0.75 -1.18
N CYS A 15 3.75 1.81 -0.58
CA CYS A 15 2.62 1.70 0.35
C CYS A 15 1.40 1.07 -0.33
N ALA A 16 1.05 1.49 -1.55
CA ALA A 16 -0.09 0.96 -2.27
C ALA A 16 0.04 -0.54 -2.56
N LEU A 17 1.20 -0.97 -3.07
CA LEU A 17 1.48 -2.37 -3.36
C LEU A 17 1.52 -3.23 -2.09
N MET A 18 2.14 -2.73 -1.02
CA MET A 18 2.18 -3.45 0.25
C MET A 18 0.78 -3.59 0.87
N GLY A 19 -0.03 -2.53 0.82
CA GLY A 19 -1.41 -2.57 1.28
C GLY A 19 -2.25 -3.59 0.50
N LEU A 20 -2.11 -3.64 -0.83
CA LEU A 20 -2.77 -4.66 -1.66
C LEU A 20 -2.34 -6.08 -1.31
N LEU A 21 -1.06 -6.30 -1.01
CA LEU A 21 -0.56 -7.60 -0.57
C LEU A 21 -1.20 -8.03 0.77
N TRP A 22 -1.31 -7.11 1.73
CA TRP A 22 -1.94 -7.37 3.02
C TRP A 22 -3.45 -7.65 2.88
N ILE A 23 -4.12 -6.95 1.96
CA ILE A 23 -5.52 -7.26 1.57
C ILE A 23 -5.61 -8.67 1.02
N GLY A 24 -4.75 -9.03 0.06
CA GLY A 24 -4.71 -10.37 -0.53
C GLY A 24 -4.47 -11.46 0.50
N GLN A 25 -3.56 -11.24 1.46
CA GLN A 25 -3.29 -12.20 2.54
C GLN A 25 -4.44 -12.29 3.55
N GLY A 26 -4.97 -11.15 4.00
CA GLY A 26 -6.04 -11.10 5.00
C GLY A 26 -7.39 -11.62 4.49
N LEU A 27 -7.61 -11.59 3.18
CA LEU A 27 -8.79 -12.16 2.51
C LEU A 27 -8.61 -13.63 2.09
N GLY A 28 -7.41 -14.21 2.22
CA GLY A 28 -7.15 -15.57 1.75
C GLY A 28 -7.03 -15.71 0.24
N TYR A 29 -6.69 -14.64 -0.49
CA TYR A 29 -6.38 -14.73 -1.92
C TYR A 29 -4.89 -14.99 -2.18
N VAL A 30 -4.01 -14.54 -1.28
CA VAL A 30 -2.56 -14.68 -1.39
C VAL A 30 -2.03 -15.45 -0.19
N HIS A 31 -1.52 -16.67 -0.42
CA HIS A 31 -1.03 -17.57 0.64
C HIS A 31 0.50 -17.68 0.66
N TRP A 32 1.18 -16.54 0.50
CA TRP A 32 2.64 -16.50 0.45
C TRP A 32 3.19 -15.37 1.32
N PRO A 33 4.22 -15.61 2.16
CA PRO A 33 4.76 -16.93 2.51
C PRO A 33 3.77 -17.73 3.37
N GLN A 34 3.77 -19.07 3.27
CA GLN A 34 2.82 -19.93 4.01
C GLN A 34 2.97 -19.83 5.54
N SER A 35 4.12 -19.41 6.03
CA SER A 35 4.39 -19.11 7.45
C SER A 35 3.96 -17.70 7.87
N SER A 36 3.31 -16.93 7.00
CA SER A 36 2.89 -15.58 7.32
C SER A 36 1.78 -15.58 8.38
N PHE A 37 2.00 -14.81 9.43
CA PHE A 37 1.03 -14.55 10.51
C PHE A 37 -0.20 -13.75 10.04
N MET A 38 -0.26 -13.38 8.77
CA MET A 38 -1.28 -12.50 8.19
C MET A 38 -2.34 -13.25 7.38
N LEU A 39 -2.11 -14.53 7.11
CA LEU A 39 -2.99 -15.36 6.28
C LEU A 39 -4.36 -15.54 6.96
N ASP A 40 -5.43 -15.39 6.17
CA ASP A 40 -6.83 -15.61 6.56
C ASP A 40 -7.31 -14.79 7.76
N GLN A 41 -6.61 -13.70 8.05
CA GLN A 41 -6.94 -12.79 9.14
C GLN A 41 -7.48 -11.47 8.60
N ARG A 42 -8.81 -11.31 8.69
CA ARG A 42 -9.54 -10.09 8.28
C ARG A 42 -8.93 -8.76 8.78
N PRO A 43 -8.38 -8.66 10.01
CA PRO A 43 -7.73 -7.42 10.45
C PRO A 43 -6.57 -6.96 9.56
N TRP A 44 -5.89 -7.87 8.86
CA TRP A 44 -4.85 -7.52 7.89
C TRP A 44 -5.42 -6.95 6.59
N ALA A 45 -6.62 -7.37 6.20
CA ALA A 45 -7.31 -6.77 5.08
C ALA A 45 -7.68 -5.31 5.36
N ASP A 46 -8.20 -5.01 6.55
CA ASP A 46 -8.54 -3.64 6.95
C ASP A 46 -7.28 -2.75 7.00
N ARG A 47 -6.21 -3.22 7.66
CA ARG A 47 -4.92 -2.49 7.71
C ARG A 47 -4.33 -2.29 6.32
N GLY A 48 -4.41 -3.30 5.47
CA GLY A 48 -3.99 -3.23 4.07
C GLY A 48 -4.77 -2.20 3.27
N ALA A 49 -6.09 -2.11 3.48
CA ALA A 49 -6.94 -1.10 2.85
C ALA A 49 -6.54 0.33 3.28
N PHE A 50 -6.30 0.57 4.57
CA PHE A 50 -5.78 1.85 5.05
C PHE A 50 -4.42 2.20 4.43
N LEU A 51 -3.49 1.25 4.39
CA LEU A 51 -2.16 1.47 3.82
C LEU A 51 -2.22 1.73 2.31
N ALA A 52 -3.08 0.99 1.59
CA ALA A 52 -3.28 1.17 0.16
C ALA A 52 -3.89 2.53 -0.16
N ALA A 53 -4.92 2.94 0.59
CA ALA A 53 -5.55 4.26 0.47
C ALA A 53 -4.55 5.39 0.76
N PHE A 54 -3.72 5.24 1.80
CA PHE A 54 -2.68 6.20 2.13
C PHE A 54 -1.63 6.33 1.01
N GLY A 55 -1.15 5.21 0.47
CA GLY A 55 -0.22 5.20 -0.67
C GLY A 55 -0.79 5.90 -1.90
N LEU A 56 -2.05 5.64 -2.23
CA LEU A 56 -2.75 6.34 -3.31
C LEU A 56 -2.89 7.84 -3.04
N ALA A 57 -3.22 8.23 -1.81
CA ALA A 57 -3.29 9.65 -1.42
C ALA A 57 -1.94 10.35 -1.62
N LEU A 58 -0.82 9.73 -1.22
CA LEU A 58 0.53 10.27 -1.46
C LEU A 58 0.80 10.47 -2.96
N ILE A 59 0.45 9.50 -3.81
CA ILE A 59 0.60 9.62 -5.26
C ILE A 59 -0.23 10.79 -5.80
N LEU A 60 -1.48 10.93 -5.37
CA LEU A 60 -2.37 12.02 -5.80
C LEU A 60 -1.85 13.39 -5.36
N VAL A 61 -1.36 13.51 -4.13
CA VAL A 61 -0.72 14.73 -3.62
C VAL A 61 0.54 15.06 -4.42
N ALA A 62 1.42 14.08 -4.65
CA ALA A 62 2.64 14.26 -5.46
C ALA A 62 2.34 14.69 -6.91
N ARG A 63 1.20 14.25 -7.46
CA ARG A 63 0.71 14.67 -8.78
C ARG A 63 0.19 16.12 -8.76
N ARG A 64 -0.45 16.55 -7.67
CA ARG A 64 -0.96 17.92 -7.48
C ARG A 64 0.14 18.95 -7.19
N ILE A 65 1.30 18.52 -6.67
CA ILE A 65 2.49 19.37 -6.45
C ILE A 65 3.09 19.90 -7.77
N ARG A 66 2.57 19.52 -8.95
CA ARG A 66 2.84 20.21 -10.21
C ARG A 66 1.77 21.25 -10.51
N ARG A 67 1.82 22.37 -9.80
CA ARG A 67 1.54 23.73 -10.30
C ARG A 67 2.40 24.70 -9.52
#